data_AF-A0A410WQ02-F1
#
_entry.id   AF-A0A410WQ02-F1
#
_cell.length_a   1.000
_cell.length_b   1.000
_cell.length_c   1.000
_cell.angle_alpha   90.00
_cell.angle_beta   90.00
_cell.angle_gamma   90.00
#
_symmetry.space_group_name_H-M   'P 1'
#
loop_
_entity.id
_entity.type
_entity.pdbx_description
1 polymer ?
#
loop_
_entity_poly.entity_id
_entity_poly.type
_entity_poly.pdbx_seq_one_letter_code
_entity_poly.pdbx_strand_id
1 'polypeptide(L)'
;MMNNLELHVKLEQLIKEKYPKHFRKEVFNLENKIYNMISNQLEANSVCFFNDDKCSNNSKPIGSHLLQQNGVLSKIAINNHVIMFRRNFSEPYKIKFKPVSIESASKCPVFCLHHDTSVFAPIENSKQNCSMEEYIFLITLRSFADEYTKRHEDFKRMKVLYNNINSKEFEDYCKLTGASTEEFKSYIESNRNELEDMLEQYNFLRLKLLTSYKNQDYECITHKQFQSNKIGIAFSTTMIIPISEEQEFLDTN
;
A
#
# COMPACT_ATOMS: atom_id res chain seq x y z
N MET A 1 13.95 -8.99 30.76
CA MET A 1 13.19 -8.57 29.55
C MET A 1 13.04 -9.78 28.66
N MET A 2 11.80 -10.19 28.34
CA MET A 2 11.58 -11.26 27.35
C MET A 2 11.98 -10.76 25.96
N ASN A 3 12.61 -11.62 25.17
CA ASN A 3 12.94 -11.35 23.76
C ASN A 3 11.63 -11.36 22.92
N ASN A 4 11.53 -10.50 21.90
CA ASN A 4 10.42 -10.45 20.93
C ASN A 4 10.02 -11.82 20.36
N LEU A 5 10.97 -12.76 20.22
CA LEU A 5 10.70 -14.13 19.77
C LEU A 5 9.93 -14.95 20.82
N GLU A 6 10.27 -14.81 22.10
CA GLU A 6 9.56 -15.49 23.21
C GLU A 6 8.15 -14.93 23.41
N LEU A 7 7.97 -13.62 23.18
CA LEU A 7 6.66 -12.98 23.21
C LEU A 7 5.75 -13.53 22.10
N HIS A 8 6.28 -13.70 20.89
CA HIS A 8 5.55 -14.27 19.76
C HIS A 8 5.13 -15.73 20.00
N VAL A 9 6.02 -16.55 20.56
CA VAL A 9 5.73 -17.96 20.89
C VAL A 9 4.65 -18.06 21.97
N LYS A 10 4.72 -17.23 23.03
CA LYS A 10 3.68 -17.18 24.07
C LYS A 10 2.33 -16.69 23.52
N LEU A 11 2.32 -15.67 22.66
CA LEU A 11 1.10 -15.20 22.01
C LEU A 11 0.48 -16.31 21.15
N GLU A 12 1.28 -17.04 20.38
CA GLU A 12 0.78 -18.18 19.60
C GLU A 12 0.22 -19.30 20.49
N GLN A 13 0.87 -19.60 21.62
CA GLN A 13 0.38 -20.60 22.58
C GLN A 13 -0.93 -20.16 23.21
N LEU A 14 -1.02 -18.91 23.68
CA LEU A 14 -2.25 -18.33 24.24
C LEU A 14 -3.40 -18.32 23.24
N ILE A 15 -3.14 -18.02 21.96
CA ILE A 15 -4.14 -18.10 20.89
C ILE A 15 -4.57 -19.55 20.63
N LYS A 16 -3.62 -20.50 20.64
CA LYS A 16 -3.90 -21.93 20.45
C LYS A 16 -4.69 -22.54 21.61
N GLU A 17 -4.43 -22.09 22.83
CA GLU A 17 -5.10 -22.52 24.07
C GLU A 17 -6.49 -21.91 24.19
N LYS A 18 -6.62 -20.61 23.92
CA LYS A 18 -7.91 -19.90 23.96
C LYS A 18 -8.84 -20.31 22.82
N TYR A 19 -8.30 -20.70 21.66
CA TYR A 19 -9.08 -21.03 20.47
C TYR A 19 -8.66 -22.36 19.84
N PRO A 20 -9.47 -23.43 20.02
CA PRO A 20 -9.24 -24.74 19.41
C PRO A 20 -9.02 -24.68 17.90
N LYS A 21 -8.31 -25.67 17.34
CA LYS A 21 -8.01 -25.72 15.89
C LYS A 21 -9.28 -25.72 15.02
N HIS A 22 -10.36 -26.36 15.48
CA HIS A 22 -11.65 -26.37 14.77
C HIS A 22 -12.28 -24.97 14.75
N PHE A 23 -12.30 -24.29 15.90
CA PHE A 23 -12.79 -22.92 16.03
C PHE A 23 -12.05 -21.96 15.10
N ARG A 24 -10.70 -22.04 15.05
CA ARG A 24 -9.88 -21.24 14.12
C ARG A 24 -10.20 -21.50 12.65
N LYS A 25 -10.54 -22.74 12.28
CA LYS A 25 -10.94 -23.10 10.91
C LYS A 25 -12.32 -22.53 10.56
N GLU A 26 -13.26 -22.56 11.49
CA GLU A 26 -14.61 -22.01 11.30
C GLU A 26 -14.60 -20.49 11.18
N VAL A 27 -13.84 -19.80 12.04
CA VAL A 27 -13.61 -18.35 11.94
C VAL A 27 -12.99 -18.01 10.58
N PHE A 28 -11.91 -18.70 10.18
CA PHE A 28 -11.29 -18.50 8.88
C PHE A 28 -12.24 -18.72 7.70
N ASN A 29 -13.13 -19.71 7.79
CA ASN A 29 -14.13 -19.95 6.74
C ASN A 29 -15.14 -18.79 6.64
N LEU A 30 -15.59 -18.24 7.76
CA LEU A 30 -16.48 -17.07 7.78
C LEU A 30 -15.77 -15.80 7.27
N GLU A 31 -14.53 -15.57 7.69
CA GLU A 31 -13.70 -14.47 7.16
C GLU A 31 -13.55 -14.55 5.64
N ASN A 32 -13.32 -15.75 5.10
CA ASN A 32 -13.26 -15.94 3.64
C ASN A 32 -14.60 -15.69 2.95
N LYS A 33 -15.73 -16.06 3.55
CA LYS A 33 -17.06 -15.75 3.00
C LYS A 33 -17.28 -14.23 2.95
N ILE A 34 -16.97 -13.54 4.04
CA ILE A 34 -17.04 -12.06 4.12
C ILE A 34 -16.11 -11.44 3.06
N TYR A 35 -14.87 -11.91 2.96
CA TYR A 35 -13.91 -11.44 1.96
C TYR A 35 -14.42 -11.62 0.52
N ASN A 36 -14.97 -12.80 0.19
CA ASN A 36 -15.52 -13.09 -1.13
C ASN A 36 -16.76 -12.24 -1.43
N MET A 37 -17.63 -12.05 -0.44
CA MET A 37 -18.80 -11.16 -0.56
C MET A 37 -18.36 -9.73 -0.90
N ILE A 38 -17.38 -9.19 -0.17
CA ILE A 38 -16.83 -7.85 -0.45
C ILE A 38 -16.23 -7.83 -1.85
N SER A 39 -15.38 -8.79 -2.18
CA SER A 39 -14.65 -8.83 -3.45
C SER A 39 -15.58 -8.90 -4.67
N ASN A 40 -16.71 -9.62 -4.56
CA ASN A 40 -17.70 -9.72 -5.63
C ASN A 40 -18.49 -8.43 -5.86
N GLN A 41 -18.56 -7.55 -4.85
CA GLN A 41 -19.26 -6.26 -4.93
C GLN A 41 -18.31 -5.10 -5.25
N LEU A 42 -16.98 -5.33 -5.26
CA LEU A 42 -16.01 -4.32 -5.67
C LEU A 42 -16.02 -4.17 -7.18
N GLU A 43 -16.31 -2.96 -7.66
CA GLU A 43 -16.11 -2.63 -9.06
C GLU A 43 -14.62 -2.70 -9.43
N ALA A 44 -14.30 -3.42 -10.50
CA ALA A 44 -12.93 -3.56 -11.04
C ALA A 44 -12.41 -2.31 -11.79
N ASN A 45 -12.87 -1.12 -11.39
CA ASN A 45 -12.55 0.14 -12.03
C ASN A 45 -11.36 0.80 -11.32
N SER A 46 -10.15 0.36 -11.66
CA SER A 46 -8.92 1.10 -11.38
C SER A 46 -8.74 2.20 -12.44
N VAL A 47 -8.34 3.39 -12.00
CA VAL A 47 -8.21 4.59 -12.85
C VAL A 47 -6.78 5.08 -12.74
N CYS A 48 -6.21 5.59 -13.85
CA CYS A 48 -4.88 6.19 -13.85
C CYS A 48 -4.79 7.30 -12.80
N PHE A 49 -3.69 7.35 -12.04
CA PHE A 49 -3.46 8.39 -11.03
C PHE A 49 -3.59 9.82 -11.58
N PHE A 50 -3.21 10.07 -12.83
CA PHE A 50 -3.35 11.40 -13.44
C PHE A 50 -4.80 11.75 -13.78
N ASN A 51 -5.58 10.76 -14.23
CA ASN A 51 -7.00 10.89 -14.62
C ASN A 51 -7.33 12.21 -15.35
N ASP A 52 -6.55 12.53 -16.38
CA ASP A 52 -6.68 13.74 -17.20
C ASP A 52 -7.04 13.39 -18.66
N ASP A 53 -7.26 14.40 -19.50
CA ASP A 53 -7.65 14.20 -20.91
C ASP A 53 -6.59 13.50 -21.76
N LYS A 54 -5.35 13.35 -21.27
CA LYS A 54 -4.28 12.61 -21.95
C LYS A 54 -4.40 11.10 -21.74
N CYS A 55 -5.26 10.67 -20.81
CA CYS A 55 -5.70 9.30 -20.72
C CYS A 55 -6.54 8.94 -21.97
N SER A 56 -5.97 8.23 -22.94
CA SER A 56 -6.73 7.71 -24.08
C SER A 56 -7.95 6.89 -23.62
N ASN A 57 -9.06 6.96 -24.36
CA ASN A 57 -10.31 6.22 -24.10
C ASN A 57 -10.04 4.77 -23.62
N ASN A 58 -10.35 4.49 -22.34
CA ASN A 58 -9.97 3.30 -21.54
C ASN A 58 -8.51 3.25 -21.02
N SER A 59 -8.11 4.25 -20.24
CA SER A 59 -6.82 4.33 -19.54
C SER A 59 -6.74 3.43 -18.29
N LYS A 60 -7.00 2.13 -18.47
CA LYS A 60 -6.75 1.14 -17.41
C LYS A 60 -5.27 1.23 -17.00
N PRO A 61 -4.99 1.36 -15.69
CA PRO A 61 -3.63 1.30 -15.21
C PRO A 61 -2.93 0.00 -15.63
N ILE A 62 -1.67 0.12 -16.02
CA ILE A 62 -0.79 -1.01 -16.29
C ILE A 62 0.04 -1.32 -15.05
N GLY A 63 0.66 -2.50 -14.99
CA GLY A 63 1.60 -2.83 -13.92
C GLY A 63 2.89 -2.01 -14.01
N SER A 64 2.85 -0.77 -13.53
CA SER A 64 3.95 0.19 -13.45
C SER A 64 4.96 -0.22 -12.40
N HIS A 65 6.25 -0.15 -12.75
CA HIS A 65 7.32 -0.39 -11.79
C HIS A 65 7.52 0.85 -10.91
N LEU A 66 7.34 0.70 -9.59
CA LEU A 66 7.60 1.79 -8.63
C LEU A 66 9.10 2.08 -8.52
N LEU A 67 9.93 1.05 -8.66
CA LEU A 67 11.38 1.15 -8.67
C LEU A 67 11.90 0.85 -10.06
N GLN A 68 12.86 1.65 -10.51
CA GLN A 68 13.47 1.52 -11.84
C GLN A 68 14.04 0.12 -12.05
N GLN A 69 13.59 -0.55 -13.11
CA GLN A 69 14.05 -1.88 -13.47
C GLN A 69 15.53 -1.87 -13.86
N ASN A 70 15.91 -0.97 -14.78
CA ASN A 70 17.28 -0.79 -15.28
C ASN A 70 18.14 0.12 -14.36
N GLY A 71 17.63 0.43 -13.18
CA GLY A 71 18.31 1.25 -12.17
C GLY A 71 18.46 0.46 -10.87
N VAL A 72 17.73 0.88 -9.84
CA VAL A 72 17.81 0.32 -8.48
C VAL A 72 17.64 -1.21 -8.46
N LEU A 73 16.64 -1.76 -9.16
CA LEU A 73 16.37 -3.21 -9.11
C LEU A 73 17.50 -4.03 -9.71
N SER A 74 18.03 -3.64 -10.88
CA SER A 74 19.15 -4.35 -11.52
C SER A 74 20.40 -4.40 -10.65
N LYS A 75 20.67 -3.35 -9.85
CA LYS A 75 21.86 -3.26 -8.99
C LYS A 75 21.82 -4.19 -7.79
N ILE A 76 20.64 -4.58 -7.33
CA ILE A 76 20.46 -5.45 -6.15
C ILE A 76 20.01 -6.87 -6.52
N ALA A 77 19.77 -7.13 -7.81
CA ALA A 77 19.28 -8.41 -8.27
C ALA A 77 20.40 -9.46 -8.28
N ILE A 78 20.06 -10.67 -7.83
CA ILE A 78 20.91 -11.86 -7.95
C ILE A 78 20.18 -12.83 -8.88
N ASN A 79 20.82 -13.21 -10.00
CA ASN A 79 20.21 -14.05 -11.04
C ASN A 79 18.85 -13.53 -11.53
N ASN A 80 18.73 -12.22 -11.79
CA ASN A 80 17.49 -11.53 -12.18
C ASN A 80 16.33 -11.62 -11.16
N HIS A 81 16.64 -11.90 -9.89
CA HIS A 81 15.67 -11.93 -8.81
C HIS A 81 16.05 -10.98 -7.67
N VAL A 82 15.03 -10.43 -7.03
CA VAL A 82 15.15 -9.66 -5.78
C VAL A 82 14.32 -10.33 -4.69
N ILE A 83 14.70 -10.13 -3.43
CA ILE A 83 13.94 -10.64 -2.29
C ILE A 83 12.84 -9.63 -1.94
N MET A 84 11.59 -10.06 -1.98
CA MET A 84 10.44 -9.24 -1.59
C MET A 84 9.63 -9.87 -0.47
N PHE A 85 8.96 -9.02 0.30
CA PHE A 85 7.88 -9.41 1.19
C PHE A 85 6.69 -9.93 0.37
N ARG A 86 6.20 -11.14 0.69
CA ARG A 86 4.94 -11.66 0.13
C ARG A 86 4.07 -12.19 1.27
N ARG A 87 2.84 -11.69 1.36
CA ARG A 87 1.83 -12.24 2.28
C ARG A 87 1.52 -13.67 1.87
N ASN A 88 1.56 -14.60 2.81
CA ASN A 88 1.08 -15.95 2.59
C ASN A 88 -0.40 -16.02 2.97
N PHE A 89 -1.30 -16.08 1.99
CA PHE A 89 -2.74 -16.15 2.25
C PHE A 89 -3.17 -17.44 2.97
N SER A 90 -2.38 -18.52 2.90
CA SER A 90 -2.66 -19.76 3.65
C SER A 90 -2.21 -19.70 5.12
N GLU A 91 -1.33 -18.75 5.45
CA GLU A 91 -0.78 -18.56 6.79
C GLU A 91 -0.61 -17.04 7.03
N PRO A 92 -1.72 -16.29 7.21
CA PRO A 92 -1.70 -14.82 7.18
C PRO A 92 -0.79 -14.19 8.25
N TYR A 93 -0.49 -14.93 9.32
CA TYR A 93 0.40 -14.52 10.40
C TYR A 93 1.89 -14.81 10.13
N LYS A 94 2.24 -15.48 9.02
CA LYS A 94 3.63 -15.76 8.65
C LYS A 94 4.08 -14.88 7.49
N ILE A 95 5.03 -14.01 7.80
CA ILE A 95 5.77 -13.23 6.83
C ILE A 95 6.81 -14.14 6.16
N LYS A 96 6.81 -14.22 4.83
CA LYS A 96 7.81 -14.95 4.06
C LYS A 96 8.49 -14.01 3.07
N PHE A 97 9.82 -13.99 3.12
CA PHE A 97 10.66 -13.40 2.09
C PHE A 97 10.80 -14.40 0.95
N LYS A 98 10.54 -13.97 -0.28
CA LYS A 98 10.64 -14.84 -1.45
C LYS A 98 11.41 -14.14 -2.58
N PRO A 99 12.19 -14.89 -3.38
CA PRO A 99 12.73 -14.36 -4.62
C PRO A 99 11.57 -14.06 -5.59
N VAL A 100 11.63 -12.88 -6.21
CA VAL A 100 10.68 -12.41 -7.23
C VAL A 100 11.51 -11.89 -8.41
N SER A 101 11.12 -12.21 -9.64
CA SER A 101 11.82 -11.69 -10.81
C SER A 101 11.76 -10.16 -10.84
N ILE A 102 12.83 -9.51 -11.30
CA ILE A 102 12.85 -8.04 -11.42
C ILE A 102 11.69 -7.50 -12.27
N GLU A 103 11.25 -8.27 -13.26
CA GLU A 103 10.10 -7.95 -14.12
C GLU A 103 8.77 -7.97 -13.37
N SER A 104 8.67 -8.71 -12.27
CA SER A 104 7.44 -8.78 -11.45
C SER A 104 7.56 -7.98 -10.16
N ALA A 105 8.76 -7.52 -9.82
CA ALA A 105 9.03 -6.79 -8.60
C ALA A 105 8.47 -5.37 -8.67
N SER A 106 7.84 -4.95 -7.57
CA SER A 106 7.32 -3.59 -7.40
C SER A 106 6.38 -3.10 -8.51
N LYS A 107 5.65 -4.01 -9.15
CA LYS A 107 4.60 -3.68 -10.12
C LYS A 107 3.30 -3.33 -9.41
N CYS A 108 2.78 -2.14 -9.66
CA CYS A 108 1.48 -1.70 -9.15
C CYS A 108 0.63 -1.08 -10.27
N PRO A 109 -0.69 -1.35 -10.33
CA PRO A 109 -1.59 -0.83 -11.36
C PRO A 109 -1.97 0.63 -11.08
N VAL A 110 -1.05 1.57 -11.31
CA VAL A 110 -1.19 2.97 -10.88
C VAL A 110 -1.33 3.94 -12.06
N PHE A 111 -0.57 3.76 -13.13
CA PHE A 111 -0.55 4.67 -14.28
C PHE A 111 -1.00 3.95 -15.54
N CYS A 112 -1.66 4.67 -16.46
CA CYS A 112 -1.83 4.16 -17.82
C CYS A 112 -0.48 4.20 -18.56
N LEU A 113 -0.36 3.47 -19.67
CA LEU A 113 0.88 3.38 -20.43
C LEU A 113 1.45 4.77 -20.83
N HIS A 114 0.57 5.71 -21.19
CA HIS A 114 0.98 7.05 -21.59
C HIS A 114 1.68 7.80 -20.45
N HIS A 115 1.05 7.89 -19.28
CA HIS A 115 1.64 8.58 -18.12
C HIS A 115 2.85 7.82 -17.57
N ASP A 116 2.82 6.50 -17.52
CA ASP A 116 3.96 5.70 -17.07
C ASP A 116 5.22 5.96 -17.91
N THR A 117 5.04 6.03 -19.23
CA THR A 117 6.14 6.26 -20.17
C THR A 117 6.59 7.72 -20.18
N SER A 118 5.65 8.66 -20.34
CA SER A 118 5.99 10.07 -20.59
C SER A 118 6.46 10.81 -19.34
N VAL A 119 5.83 10.55 -18.19
CA VAL A 119 6.13 11.26 -16.93
C VAL A 119 7.47 10.83 -16.39
N PHE A 120 7.81 9.55 -16.51
CA PHE A 120 9.00 8.97 -15.90
C PHE A 120 10.13 8.68 -16.88
N ALA A 121 9.99 9.08 -18.14
CA ALA A 121 11.08 9.05 -19.12
C ALA A 121 12.39 9.68 -18.59
N PRO A 122 12.38 10.81 -17.84
CA PRO A 122 13.61 11.42 -17.33
C PRO A 122 14.42 10.50 -16.41
N ILE A 123 13.73 9.67 -15.63
CA ILE A 123 14.39 8.81 -14.64
C ILE A 123 14.64 7.40 -15.19
N GLU A 124 13.83 6.89 -16.12
CA GLU A 124 14.01 5.55 -16.70
C GLU A 124 15.04 5.49 -17.83
N ASN A 125 15.23 6.60 -18.57
CA ASN A 125 16.14 6.63 -19.71
C ASN A 125 17.47 7.30 -19.33
N SER A 126 18.54 6.51 -19.26
CA SER A 126 19.92 6.97 -18.96
C SER A 126 20.50 8.02 -19.91
N LYS A 127 19.80 8.35 -21.00
CA LYS A 127 20.18 9.38 -21.98
C LYS A 127 19.59 10.76 -21.69
N GLN A 128 18.64 10.87 -20.76
CA GLN A 128 18.06 12.15 -20.37
C GLN A 128 18.79 12.68 -19.13
N ASN A 129 19.19 13.96 -19.17
CA ASN A 129 19.74 14.62 -17.99
C ASN A 129 18.56 14.98 -17.08
N CYS A 130 18.43 14.27 -15.96
CA CYS A 130 17.45 14.54 -14.91
C CYS A 130 18.17 15.21 -13.73
N SER A 131 17.64 16.33 -13.21
CA SER A 131 18.20 16.94 -12.00
C SER A 131 17.94 16.06 -10.78
N MET A 132 18.66 16.28 -9.68
CA MET A 132 18.44 15.50 -8.46
C MET A 132 17.03 15.77 -7.90
N GLU A 133 16.60 17.03 -7.93
CA GLU A 133 15.29 17.48 -7.48
C GLU A 133 14.17 16.83 -8.31
N GLU A 134 14.29 16.85 -9.64
CA GLU A 134 13.36 16.18 -10.54
C GLU A 134 13.32 14.66 -10.29
N TYR A 135 14.48 14.02 -10.12
CA TYR A 135 14.57 12.59 -9.85
C TYR A 135 13.84 12.21 -8.56
N ILE A 136 14.09 12.95 -7.48
CA ILE A 136 13.47 12.74 -6.17
C ILE A 136 11.97 13.00 -6.24
N PHE A 137 11.57 14.07 -6.93
CA PHE A 137 10.18 14.39 -7.14
C PHE A 137 9.44 13.26 -7.85
N LEU A 138 9.99 12.74 -8.96
CA LEU A 138 9.36 11.71 -9.77
C LEU A 138 9.27 10.35 -9.05
N ILE A 139 10.28 9.97 -8.25
CA ILE A 139 10.19 8.77 -7.41
C ILE A 139 9.16 8.93 -6.30
N THR A 140 9.08 10.12 -5.70
CA THR A 140 8.07 10.43 -4.69
C THR A 140 6.67 10.39 -5.28
N LEU A 141 6.49 10.95 -6.48
CA LEU A 141 5.24 10.91 -7.22
C LEU A 141 4.77 9.47 -7.50
N ARG A 142 5.67 8.58 -7.95
CA ARG A 142 5.35 7.15 -8.15
C ARG A 142 4.92 6.48 -6.85
N SER A 143 5.71 6.67 -5.80
CA SER A 143 5.48 6.01 -4.50
C SER A 143 4.16 6.50 -3.89
N PHE A 144 3.89 7.80 -3.96
CA PHE A 144 2.64 8.39 -3.49
C PHE A 144 1.44 7.91 -4.30
N ALA A 145 1.55 7.79 -5.63
CA ALA A 145 0.46 7.34 -6.47
C ALA A 145 0.03 5.88 -6.17
N ASP A 146 0.98 5.03 -5.81
CA ASP A 146 0.71 3.67 -5.31
C ASP A 146 -0.05 3.69 -3.97
N GLU A 147 0.45 4.46 -3.00
CA GLU A 147 -0.22 4.59 -1.70
C GLU A 147 -1.63 5.18 -1.85
N TYR A 148 -1.79 6.24 -2.66
CA TYR A 148 -3.07 6.85 -2.98
C TYR A 148 -4.05 5.80 -3.55
N THR A 149 -3.59 4.98 -4.50
CA THR A 149 -4.42 3.93 -5.11
C THR A 149 -4.86 2.90 -4.07
N LYS A 150 -3.94 2.46 -3.20
CA LYS A 150 -4.24 1.53 -2.10
C LYS A 150 -5.25 2.10 -1.11
N ARG A 151 -5.11 3.37 -0.70
CA ARG A 151 -6.08 4.03 0.19
C ARG A 151 -7.47 4.15 -0.43
N HIS A 152 -7.54 4.44 -1.73
CA HIS A 152 -8.81 4.42 -2.47
C HIS A 152 -9.43 3.02 -2.50
N GLU A 153 -8.63 1.97 -2.73
CA GLU A 153 -9.12 0.59 -2.67
C GLU A 153 -9.59 0.20 -1.27
N ASP A 154 -8.86 0.59 -0.22
CA ASP A 154 -9.22 0.30 1.17
C ASP A 154 -10.52 0.99 1.58
N PHE A 155 -10.72 2.25 1.16
CA PHE A 155 -11.98 2.94 1.36
C PHE A 155 -13.14 2.28 0.60
N LYS A 156 -12.94 1.87 -0.66
CA LYS A 156 -13.97 1.13 -1.43
C LYS A 156 -14.34 -0.17 -0.70
N ARG A 157 -13.35 -0.93 -0.22
CA ARG A 157 -13.57 -2.14 0.60
C ARG A 157 -14.34 -1.82 1.86
N MET A 158 -13.96 -0.77 2.59
CA MET A 158 -14.62 -0.35 3.82
C MET A 158 -16.07 0.07 3.59
N LYS A 159 -16.35 0.79 2.50
CA LYS A 159 -17.72 1.17 2.13
C LYS A 159 -18.59 -0.05 1.85
N VAL A 160 -18.08 -1.03 1.10
CA VAL A 160 -18.79 -2.30 0.86
C VAL A 160 -18.98 -3.07 2.17
N LEU A 161 -17.96 -3.12 3.03
CA LEU A 161 -18.03 -3.74 4.35
C LEU A 161 -19.17 -3.15 5.19
N TYR A 162 -19.18 -1.82 5.31
CA TYR A 162 -20.20 -1.07 6.05
C TYR A 162 -21.61 -1.32 5.51
N ASN A 163 -21.78 -1.33 4.18
CA ASN A 163 -23.07 -1.61 3.56
C ASN A 163 -23.60 -3.03 3.86
N ASN A 164 -22.69 -3.99 4.09
CA ASN A 164 -23.03 -5.38 4.37
C ASN A 164 -22.97 -5.72 5.87
N ILE A 165 -22.82 -4.73 6.76
CA ILE A 165 -22.57 -4.97 8.19
C ILE A 165 -23.73 -5.68 8.92
N ASN A 166 -24.93 -5.62 8.35
CA ASN A 166 -26.13 -6.32 8.83
C ASN A 166 -26.39 -7.65 8.09
N SER A 167 -25.44 -8.15 7.30
CA SER A 167 -25.60 -9.44 6.62
C SER A 167 -25.50 -10.62 7.60
N LYS A 168 -26.09 -11.74 7.20
CA LYS A 168 -26.06 -12.98 7.98
C LYS A 168 -24.63 -13.45 8.25
N GLU A 169 -23.73 -13.29 7.28
CA GLU A 169 -22.32 -13.62 7.41
C GLU A 169 -21.65 -12.86 8.57
N PHE A 170 -21.98 -11.59 8.74
CA PHE A 170 -21.48 -10.79 9.87
C PHE A 170 -22.09 -11.19 11.21
N GLU A 171 -23.40 -11.46 11.23
CA GLU A 171 -24.05 -11.98 12.44
C GLU A 171 -23.45 -13.31 12.89
N ASP A 172 -23.24 -14.23 11.95
CA ASP A 172 -22.65 -15.55 12.21
C ASP A 172 -21.21 -15.40 12.71
N TYR A 173 -20.44 -14.46 12.17
CA TYR A 173 -19.10 -14.13 12.67
C TYR A 173 -19.13 -13.60 14.11
N CYS A 174 -20.03 -12.66 14.44
CA CYS A 174 -20.14 -12.12 15.80
C CYS A 174 -20.58 -13.21 16.80
N LYS A 175 -21.56 -14.05 16.43
CA LYS A 175 -22.02 -15.20 17.24
C LYS A 175 -20.89 -16.19 17.49
N LEU A 176 -20.11 -16.52 16.46
CA LEU A 176 -19.01 -17.48 16.59
C LEU A 176 -17.87 -16.92 17.45
N THR A 177 -17.49 -15.67 17.25
CA THR A 177 -16.37 -15.04 17.97
C THR A 177 -16.72 -14.54 19.36
N GLY A 178 -18.02 -14.44 19.68
CA GLY A 178 -18.50 -13.79 20.89
C GLY A 178 -18.31 -12.27 20.87
N ALA A 179 -18.03 -11.69 19.70
CA ALA A 179 -17.88 -10.24 19.55
C ALA A 179 -19.24 -9.54 19.69
N SER A 180 -19.25 -8.39 20.35
CA SER A 180 -20.44 -7.54 20.39
C SER A 180 -20.71 -6.98 19.00
N THR A 181 -21.90 -7.27 18.47
CA THR A 181 -22.34 -6.73 17.18
C THR A 181 -22.32 -5.20 17.17
N GLU A 182 -22.68 -4.57 18.29
CA GLU A 182 -22.73 -3.11 18.39
C GLU A 182 -21.33 -2.48 18.41
N GLU A 183 -20.40 -3.06 19.17
CA GLU A 183 -19.01 -2.58 19.19
C GLU A 183 -18.35 -2.76 17.83
N PHE A 184 -18.62 -3.88 17.17
CA PHE A 184 -18.09 -4.16 15.83
C PHE A 184 -18.67 -3.21 14.78
N LYS A 185 -19.96 -2.86 14.89
CA LYS A 185 -20.61 -1.84 14.07
C LYS A 185 -19.98 -0.46 14.25
N SER A 186 -19.86 -0.03 15.50
CA SER A 186 -19.21 1.23 15.85
C SER A 186 -17.77 1.30 15.34
N TYR A 187 -17.01 0.20 15.45
CA TYR A 187 -15.66 0.10 14.90
C TYR A 187 -15.62 0.30 13.39
N ILE A 188 -16.46 -0.42 12.62
CA ILE A 188 -16.48 -0.27 11.15
C ILE A 188 -16.88 1.14 10.75
N GLU A 189 -17.87 1.73 11.42
CA GLU A 189 -18.31 3.11 11.17
C GLU A 189 -17.20 4.14 11.44
N SER A 190 -16.49 4.03 12.56
CA SER A 190 -15.34 4.90 12.88
C SER A 190 -14.24 4.79 11.81
N ASN A 191 -13.84 3.57 11.46
CA ASN A 191 -12.80 3.36 10.44
C ASN A 191 -13.23 3.88 9.06
N ARG A 192 -14.52 3.77 8.72
CA ARG A 192 -15.05 4.33 7.47
C ARG A 192 -14.85 5.85 7.43
N ASN A 193 -15.21 6.54 8.51
CA ASN A 193 -15.10 7.99 8.60
C ASN A 193 -13.63 8.43 8.60
N GLU A 194 -12.76 7.77 9.37
CA GLU A 194 -11.32 8.04 9.38
C GLU A 194 -10.67 7.87 7.99
N LEU A 195 -11.08 6.83 7.25
CA LEU A 195 -10.61 6.63 5.88
C LEU A 195 -11.16 7.68 4.90
N GLU A 196 -12.39 8.17 5.12
CA GLU A 196 -13.00 9.25 4.34
C GLU A 196 -12.20 10.55 4.49
N ASP A 197 -11.89 10.94 5.73
CA ASP A 197 -11.08 12.10 6.06
C ASP A 197 -9.64 11.97 5.51
N MET A 198 -9.05 10.78 5.64
CA MET A 198 -7.74 10.48 5.07
C MET A 198 -7.76 10.65 3.54
N LEU A 199 -8.79 10.15 2.85
CA LEU A 199 -8.88 10.27 1.40
C LEU A 199 -8.95 11.73 0.94
N GLU A 200 -9.61 12.61 1.69
CA GLU A 200 -9.62 14.04 1.38
C GLU A 200 -8.20 14.62 1.41
N GLN A 201 -7.42 14.29 2.44
CA GLN A 201 -6.02 14.71 2.56
C GLN A 201 -5.16 14.16 1.40
N TYR A 202 -5.35 12.89 1.04
CA TYR A 202 -4.67 12.28 -0.09
C TYR A 202 -5.07 12.91 -1.43
N ASN A 203 -6.33 13.27 -1.62
CA ASN A 203 -6.79 13.99 -2.81
C ASN A 203 -6.17 15.38 -2.89
N PHE A 204 -6.09 16.10 -1.77
CA PHE A 204 -5.42 17.38 -1.70
C PHE A 204 -3.93 17.28 -2.07
N LEU A 205 -3.21 16.32 -1.48
CA LEU A 205 -1.80 16.06 -1.80
C LEU A 205 -1.60 15.64 -3.26
N ARG A 206 -2.49 14.80 -3.79
CA ARG A 206 -2.50 14.42 -5.21
C ARG A 206 -2.57 15.67 -6.10
N LEU A 207 -3.51 16.57 -5.84
CA LEU A 207 -3.68 17.78 -6.64
C LEU A 207 -2.46 18.71 -6.55
N LYS A 208 -1.86 18.85 -5.36
CA LYS A 208 -0.61 19.61 -5.18
C LYS A 208 0.53 19.01 -6.01
N LEU A 209 0.80 17.72 -5.87
CA LEU A 209 1.87 17.05 -6.61
C LEU A 209 1.66 17.13 -8.12
N LEU A 210 0.43 16.92 -8.61
CA LEU A 210 0.13 17.05 -10.04
C LEU A 210 0.29 18.48 -10.55
N THR A 211 0.01 19.48 -9.72
CA THR A 211 0.22 20.90 -10.06
C THR A 211 1.70 21.25 -10.12
N SER A 212 2.48 20.85 -9.11
CA SER A 212 3.94 21.02 -9.08
C SER A 212 4.61 20.34 -10.28
N TYR A 213 4.19 19.11 -10.62
CA TYR A 213 4.67 18.41 -11.82
C TYR A 213 4.41 19.21 -13.11
N LYS A 214 3.18 19.74 -13.30
CA LYS A 214 2.82 20.54 -14.48
C LYS A 214 3.62 21.84 -14.59
N ASN A 215 3.93 22.45 -13.45
CA ASN A 215 4.69 23.69 -13.37
C ASN A 215 6.22 23.47 -13.38
N GLN A 216 6.68 22.22 -13.40
CA GLN A 216 8.10 21.84 -13.26
C GLN A 216 8.72 22.36 -11.95
N ASP A 217 7.91 22.48 -10.90
CA ASP A 217 8.34 22.86 -9.55
C ASP A 217 8.72 21.60 -8.76
N TYR A 218 9.97 21.16 -8.90
CA TYR A 218 10.47 19.93 -8.28
C TYR A 218 11.07 20.17 -6.88
N GLU A 219 11.29 21.42 -6.50
CA GLU A 219 11.84 21.81 -5.19
C GLU A 219 10.79 21.82 -4.08
N CYS A 220 9.52 21.60 -4.40
CA CYS A 220 8.43 21.55 -3.43
C CYS A 220 8.49 20.33 -2.47
N ILE A 221 9.47 19.44 -2.63
CA ILE A 221 9.68 18.25 -1.79
C ILE A 221 11.01 18.34 -1.07
N THR A 222 10.95 18.46 0.25
CA THR A 222 12.12 18.31 1.13
C THR A 222 12.45 16.84 1.33
N HIS A 223 13.72 16.46 1.22
CA HIS A 223 14.16 15.07 1.36
C HIS A 223 15.42 14.94 2.23
N LYS A 224 15.60 13.76 2.83
CA LYS A 224 16.85 13.32 3.48
C LYS A 224 17.24 11.96 2.92
N GLN A 225 18.49 11.79 2.50
CA GLN A 225 18.99 10.55 1.92
C GLN A 225 19.82 9.77 2.95
N PHE A 226 19.54 8.47 3.08
CA PHE A 226 20.33 7.55 3.91
C PHE A 226 20.91 6.44 3.03
N GLN A 227 22.19 6.12 3.20
CA GLN A 227 22.86 5.03 2.49
C GLN A 227 23.37 3.99 3.48
N SER A 228 23.09 2.71 3.21
CA SER A 228 23.62 1.58 3.98
C SER A 228 24.36 0.61 3.05
N ASN A 229 25.59 0.26 3.41
CA ASN A 229 26.42 -0.68 2.66
C ASN A 229 26.25 -2.14 3.12
N LYS A 230 25.40 -2.41 4.11
CA LYS A 230 25.30 -3.72 4.77
C LYS A 230 24.04 -4.51 4.40
N ILE A 231 23.01 -3.82 3.90
CA ILE A 231 21.68 -4.38 3.71
C ILE A 231 21.14 -3.91 2.36
N GLY A 232 21.05 -4.82 1.40
CA GLY A 232 20.37 -4.59 0.12
C GLY A 232 18.88 -4.88 0.26
N ILE A 233 18.10 -3.90 0.73
CA ILE A 233 16.64 -3.98 0.72
C ILE A 233 16.12 -2.86 -0.19
N ALA A 234 15.26 -3.22 -1.13
CA ALA A 234 14.48 -2.25 -1.91
C ALA A 234 13.02 -2.33 -1.51
N PHE A 235 12.50 -1.23 -0.99
CA PHE A 235 11.08 -0.98 -0.80
C PHE A 235 10.77 0.43 -1.33
N SER A 236 9.63 0.60 -1.97
CA SER A 236 9.03 1.91 -2.21
C SER A 236 7.83 1.98 -1.28
N THR A 237 7.86 2.94 -0.36
CA THR A 237 6.75 3.24 0.55
C THR A 237 6.71 4.74 0.73
N THR A 238 5.52 5.31 0.67
CA THR A 238 5.31 6.71 1.04
C THR A 238 4.77 6.71 2.46
N MET A 239 5.47 7.39 3.37
CA MET A 239 4.93 7.70 4.69
C MET A 239 4.56 9.18 4.70
N ILE A 240 3.26 9.45 4.83
CA ILE A 240 2.75 10.80 5.07
C ILE A 240 2.65 10.94 6.58
N ILE A 241 3.54 11.74 7.14
CA ILE A 241 3.50 12.09 8.56
C ILE A 241 2.75 13.42 8.63
N PRO A 242 1.55 13.50 9.22
CA PRO A 242 0.96 14.78 9.54
C PRO A 242 1.92 15.45 10.53
N ILE A 243 2.59 16.51 10.07
CA ILE A 243 3.40 17.34 10.96
C ILE A 243 2.39 18.13 11.78
N SER A 244 2.13 17.71 13.01
CA SER A 244 1.64 18.63 14.02
C SER A 244 2.70 19.74 14.12
N GLU A 245 2.30 20.99 13.93
CA GLU A 245 3.20 22.13 14.10
C GLU A 245 4.00 21.95 15.40
N GLU A 246 5.33 22.14 15.30
CA GLU A 246 6.35 21.98 16.34
C GLU A 246 6.78 20.53 16.69
N GLN A 247 7.59 19.92 15.83
CA GLN A 247 8.75 19.16 16.32
C GLN A 247 9.99 19.58 15.52
N GLU A 248 10.81 20.44 16.13
CA GLU A 248 12.21 20.62 15.75
C GLU A 248 12.86 19.22 15.73
N PHE A 249 13.15 18.72 14.53
CA PHE A 249 14.06 17.60 14.39
C PHE A 249 15.42 18.11 14.87
N LEU A 250 15.77 17.74 16.11
CA LEU A 250 17.09 17.98 16.68
C LEU A 250 18.16 17.53 15.68
N ASP A 251 18.84 18.50 15.08
CA ASP A 251 20.08 18.29 14.37
C ASP A 251 21.12 17.85 15.41
N THR A 252 21.32 16.54 15.52
CA THR A 252 22.45 15.99 16.26
C THR A 252 23.69 16.10 15.38
N ASN A 253 24.56 17.05 15.73
CA ASN A 253 25.97 17.12 15.34
C ASN A 253 26.73 15.83 15.67
#